data_AF-A0A315R5T1-F1
#
_entry.id   AF-A0A315R5T1-F1
#
_cell.length_a   1.000
_cell.length_b   1.000
_cell.length_c   1.000
_cell.angle_alpha   90.00
_cell.angle_beta   90.00
_cell.angle_gamma   90.00
#
_symmetry.space_group_name_H-M   'P 1'
#
loop_
_entity.id
_entity.type
_entity.pdbx_description
1 polymer ?
#
loop_
_entity_poly.entity_id
_entity_poly.type
_entity_poly.pdbx_seq_one_letter_code
_entity_poly.pdbx_strand_id
1 'polypeptide(L)'
;MFPNIADSEKVFIEMIAAIFNPWLGAAFGPAVLFSLFSKKASWQSILAGMITGTVTLVIWKESGLGAQLYEIIPGFFVNIIVILIVNKFYAQQDDEILAEYEEVEKIYQRDI
;
A
#
# COMPACT_ATOMS: atom_id res chain seq x y z
N MET A 1 -26.71 2.53 -9.78
CA MET A 1 -28.05 2.03 -10.14
C MET A 1 -27.90 0.52 -10.28
N PHE A 2 -28.32 -0.24 -9.26
CA PHE A 2 -28.10 -1.69 -9.23
C PHE A 2 -28.93 -2.37 -10.34
N PRO A 3 -28.33 -3.17 -11.23
CA PRO A 3 -29.04 -3.90 -12.26
C PRO A 3 -29.92 -5.01 -11.66
N ASN A 4 -30.87 -5.50 -12.46
CA ASN A 4 -31.96 -6.39 -12.07
C ASN A 4 -31.52 -7.60 -11.19
N ILE A 5 -32.11 -7.65 -10.00
CA ILE A 5 -31.88 -8.49 -8.81
C ILE A 5 -32.32 -9.97 -8.95
N ALA A 6 -32.03 -10.61 -10.09
CA ALA A 6 -32.39 -12.03 -10.30
C ALA A 6 -31.29 -13.03 -9.89
N ASP A 7 -30.07 -12.56 -9.61
CA ASP A 7 -28.89 -13.43 -9.44
C ASP A 7 -28.04 -12.99 -8.23
N SER A 8 -28.15 -13.73 -7.13
CA SER A 8 -27.45 -13.45 -5.86
C SER A 8 -25.94 -13.63 -5.98
N GLU A 9 -25.46 -14.44 -6.91
CA GLU A 9 -24.03 -14.65 -7.15
C GLU A 9 -23.39 -13.40 -7.77
N LYS A 10 -24.07 -12.76 -8.74
CA LYS A 10 -23.59 -11.51 -9.34
C LYS A 10 -23.53 -10.35 -8.35
N VAL A 11 -24.54 -10.23 -7.49
CA VAL A 11 -24.55 -9.22 -6.42
C VAL A 11 -23.34 -9.43 -5.50
N PHE A 12 -23.07 -10.68 -5.12
CA PHE A 12 -21.92 -11.01 -4.30
C PHE A 12 -20.58 -10.65 -4.99
N ILE A 13 -20.42 -11.01 -6.26
CA ILE A 13 -19.22 -10.67 -7.04
C ILE A 13 -19.03 -9.16 -7.18
N GLU A 14 -20.10 -8.41 -7.47
CA GLU A 14 -20.04 -6.94 -7.56
C GLU A 14 -19.68 -6.29 -6.22
N MET A 15 -20.22 -6.79 -5.11
CA MET A 15 -19.86 -6.31 -3.77
C MET A 15 -18.39 -6.56 -3.46
N ILE A 16 -17.89 -7.77 -3.74
CA ILE A 16 -16.46 -8.09 -3.57
C ILE A 16 -15.61 -7.20 -4.46
N ALA A 17 -15.97 -7.02 -5.74
CA ALA A 17 -15.22 -6.18 -6.65
C ALA A 17 -15.20 -4.70 -6.24
N ALA A 18 -16.30 -4.20 -5.66
CA ALA A 18 -16.39 -2.85 -5.13
C ALA A 18 -15.52 -2.66 -3.87
N ILE A 19 -15.47 -3.67 -2.99
CA ILE A 19 -14.68 -3.64 -1.75
C ILE A 19 -13.19 -3.83 -2.04
N PHE A 20 -12.82 -4.77 -2.91
CA PHE A 20 -11.44 -5.12 -3.25
C PHE A 20 -10.96 -4.40 -4.51
N ASN A 21 -11.05 -3.08 -4.49
CA ASN A 21 -10.64 -2.25 -5.62
C ASN A 21 -9.10 -2.13 -5.69
N PRO A 22 -8.49 -2.13 -6.90
CA PRO A 22 -7.03 -2.08 -7.14
C PRO A 22 -6.20 -1.09 -6.31
N TRP A 23 -6.78 0.02 -5.84
CA TRP A 23 -6.09 0.98 -4.98
C TRP A 23 -5.56 0.37 -3.68
N LEU A 24 -6.18 -0.70 -3.18
CA LEU A 24 -5.71 -1.41 -2.01
C LEU A 24 -4.29 -1.96 -2.22
N GLY A 25 -4.04 -2.61 -3.36
CA GLY A 25 -2.73 -3.19 -3.68
C GLY A 25 -1.65 -2.11 -3.83
N ALA A 26 -1.98 -1.00 -4.50
CA ALA A 26 -1.03 0.09 -4.72
C ALA A 26 -0.70 0.89 -3.45
N ALA A 27 -1.67 1.06 -2.54
CA ALA A 27 -1.49 1.80 -1.30
C ALA A 27 -0.92 0.92 -0.18
N PHE A 28 -1.57 -0.19 0.12
CA PHE A 28 -1.23 -1.04 1.26
C PHE A 28 -0.04 -1.96 1.00
N GLY A 29 0.20 -2.36 -0.25
CA GLY A 29 1.33 -3.25 -0.58
C GLY A 29 2.67 -2.68 -0.12
N PRO A 30 3.06 -1.46 -0.56
CA PRO A 30 4.28 -0.81 -0.10
C PRO A 30 4.25 -0.52 1.39
N ALA A 31 3.11 -0.09 1.93
CA ALA A 31 2.98 0.21 3.35
C ALA A 31 3.33 -1.02 4.23
N VAL A 32 2.74 -2.17 3.93
CA VAL A 32 3.00 -3.43 4.66
C VAL A 32 4.45 -3.86 4.51
N LEU A 33 5.01 -3.79 3.29
CA LEU A 33 6.42 -4.16 3.06
C LEU A 33 7.38 -3.29 3.88
N PHE A 34 7.16 -1.97 3.90
CA PHE A 34 8.00 -1.06 4.66
C PHE A 34 7.82 -1.22 6.17
N SER A 35 6.60 -1.48 6.66
CA SER A 35 6.38 -1.74 8.08
C SER A 35 7.07 -3.01 8.59
N LEU A 36 7.23 -4.03 7.74
CA LEU A 36 7.87 -5.29 8.12
C LEU A 36 9.39 -5.27 7.94
N PHE A 37 9.88 -4.65 6.86
CA PHE A 37 11.29 -4.77 6.45
C PHE A 37 12.09 -3.47 6.61
N SER A 38 11.50 -2.39 7.12
CA SER A 38 12.19 -1.11 7.29
C SER A 38 11.97 -0.50 8.66
N LYS A 39 13.00 -0.57 9.50
CA LYS A 39 13.05 0.14 10.80
C LYS A 39 12.90 1.67 10.69
N LYS A 40 13.17 2.25 9.51
CA LYS A 40 13.09 3.71 9.28
C LYS A 40 11.69 4.18 8.91
N ALA A 41 10.76 3.28 8.61
CA ALA A 41 9.41 3.63 8.21
C ALA A 41 8.67 4.30 9.38
N SER A 42 8.24 5.55 9.16
CA SER A 42 7.41 6.30 10.09
C SER A 42 5.97 6.35 9.61
N TRP A 43 5.03 6.65 10.50
CA TRP A 43 3.63 6.79 10.11
C TRP A 43 3.44 7.89 9.05
N GLN A 44 4.25 8.96 9.09
CA GLN A 44 4.20 10.05 8.12
C GLN A 44 4.63 9.59 6.73
N SER A 45 5.71 8.79 6.64
CA SER A 45 6.21 8.33 5.35
C SER A 45 5.26 7.32 4.72
N ILE A 46 4.74 6.40 5.52
CA ILE A 46 3.74 5.42 5.08
C ILE A 46 2.47 6.13 4.58
N LEU A 47 1.94 7.08 5.35
CA LEU A 47 0.73 7.82 4.95
C LEU A 47 0.96 8.65 3.68
N ALA A 48 2.09 9.36 3.59
CA ALA A 48 2.44 10.11 2.38
C ALA A 48 2.56 9.21 1.15
N GLY A 49 3.19 8.04 1.30
CA GLY A 49 3.27 7.01 0.27
C GLY A 49 1.91 6.50 -0.17
N MET A 50 1.03 6.14 0.78
CA MET A 50 -0.32 5.66 0.49
C MET A 50 -1.13 6.68 -0.30
N ILE A 51 -1.13 7.95 0.14
CA ILE A 51 -1.88 9.02 -0.54
C ILE A 51 -1.35 9.21 -1.97
N THR A 52 -0.04 9.37 -2.13
CA THR A 52 0.58 9.61 -3.44
C THR A 52 0.42 8.43 -4.39
N GLY A 53 0.53 7.19 -3.89
CA GLY A 53 0.30 5.97 -4.65
C GLY A 53 -1.13 5.84 -5.14
N THR A 54 -2.11 6.08 -4.27
CA THR A 54 -3.54 6.06 -4.64
C THR A 54 -3.86 7.15 -5.66
N VAL A 55 -3.37 8.38 -5.46
CA VAL A 55 -3.57 9.49 -6.41
C VAL A 55 -2.96 9.14 -7.78
N THR A 56 -1.75 8.59 -7.80
CA THR A 56 -1.09 8.16 -9.04
C THR A 56 -1.90 7.10 -9.76
N LEU A 57 -2.42 6.10 -9.04
CA LEU A 57 -3.26 5.04 -9.60
C LEU A 57 -4.54 5.61 -10.22
N VAL A 58 -5.22 6.53 -9.53
CA VAL A 58 -6.45 7.15 -10.04
C VAL A 58 -6.15 7.95 -11.31
N ILE A 59 -5.11 8.79 -11.30
CA ILE A 59 -4.72 9.57 -12.48
C ILE A 59 -4.36 8.63 -13.65
N TRP A 60 -3.63 7.55 -13.38
CA TRP A 60 -3.24 6.58 -14.41
C TRP A 60 -4.44 5.89 -15.05
N LYS A 61 -5.42 5.52 -14.22
CA LYS A 61 -6.68 4.91 -14.66
C LYS A 61 -7.50 5.86 -15.54
N GLU A 62 -7.69 7.09 -15.08
CA GLU A 62 -8.45 8.11 -15.82
C GLU A 62 -7.76 8.55 -17.13
N SER A 63 -6.43 8.46 -17.20
CA SER A 63 -5.66 8.79 -18.40
C SER A 63 -5.77 7.73 -19.52
N GLY A 64 -6.42 6.60 -19.27
CA GLY A 64 -6.55 5.49 -20.24
C GLY A 64 -5.26 4.69 -20.46
N LEU A 65 -4.20 5.00 -19.72
CA LEU A 65 -2.90 4.29 -19.78
C LEU A 65 -2.98 2.89 -19.14
N GLY A 66 -4.06 2.59 -18.41
CA GLY A 66 -4.35 1.25 -17.88
C GLY A 66 -4.37 0.15 -18.93
N ALA A 67 -4.68 0.49 -20.19
CA ALA A 67 -4.66 -0.47 -21.30
C ALA A 67 -3.23 -0.94 -21.69
N GLN A 68 -2.20 -0.16 -21.35
CA GLN A 68 -0.80 -0.47 -21.64
C GLN A 68 -0.09 -1.09 -20.44
N LEU A 69 -0.33 -0.54 -19.25
CA LEU A 69 0.27 -1.01 -17.99
C LEU A 69 -0.78 -0.97 -16.88
N TYR A 70 -0.90 -2.08 -16.17
CA TYR A 70 -1.85 -2.22 -15.07
C TYR A 70 -1.64 -1.15 -14.00
N GLU A 71 -2.72 -0.48 -13.56
CA GLU A 71 -2.62 0.78 -12.83
C GLU A 71 -2.06 0.63 -11.40
N ILE A 72 -2.08 -0.59 -10.85
CA ILE A 72 -1.44 -0.91 -9.58
C ILE A 72 0.06 -0.69 -9.64
N ILE A 73 0.70 -1.06 -10.76
CA ILE A 73 2.15 -1.04 -10.92
C ILE A 73 2.73 0.38 -10.71
N PRO A 74 2.32 1.41 -11.49
CA PRO A 74 2.86 2.77 -11.31
C PRO A 74 2.52 3.36 -9.94
N GLY A 75 1.30 3.13 -9.43
CA GLY A 75 0.90 3.58 -8.09
C GLY A 75 1.77 2.98 -6.98
N PHE A 76 2.06 1.69 -7.07
CA PHE A 76 2.92 0.96 -6.13
C PHE A 76 4.36 1.50 -6.15
N PHE A 77 4.95 1.73 -7.33
CA PHE A 77 6.30 2.25 -7.46
C PHE A 77 6.44 3.69 -6.94
N VAL A 78 5.49 4.58 -7.27
CA VAL A 78 5.50 5.96 -6.77
C VAL A 78 5.38 5.98 -5.25
N ASN A 79 4.52 5.14 -4.68
CA ASN A 79 4.37 4.98 -3.24
C ASN A 79 5.72 4.59 -2.57
N ILE A 80 6.42 3.57 -3.08
CA ILE A 80 7.75 3.17 -2.60
C ILE A 80 8.73 4.34 -2.63
N ILE A 81 8.81 5.06 -3.76
CA ILE A 81 9.73 6.17 -3.93
C ILE A 81 9.43 7.27 -2.91
N VAL A 82 8.16 7.59 -2.71
CA VAL A 82 7.73 8.60 -1.74
C VAL A 82 8.07 8.17 -0.31
N ILE A 83 7.80 6.91 0.07
CA ILE A 83 8.19 6.39 1.40
C ILE A 83 9.71 6.54 1.59
N LEU A 84 10.53 6.14 0.60
CA LEU A 84 11.98 6.24 0.69
C LEU A 84 12.47 7.69 0.84
N ILE A 85 11.88 8.62 0.10
CA ILE A 85 12.20 10.04 0.18
C ILE A 85 11.78 10.59 1.54
N VAL A 86 10.56 10.34 1.98
CA VAL A 86 10.03 10.89 3.23
C VAL A 86 10.75 10.29 4.44
N ASN A 87 11.12 9.00 4.41
CA ASN A 87 11.96 8.37 5.43
C ASN A 87 13.31 9.10 5.64
N LYS A 88 13.85 9.74 4.60
CA LYS A 88 15.10 10.50 4.74
C LYS A 88 14.93 11.78 5.58
N PHE A 89 13.74 12.36 5.58
CA PHE A 89 13.42 13.59 6.31
C PHE A 89 12.71 13.33 7.64
N TYR A 90 11.82 12.33 7.66
CA TYR A 90 10.97 11.95 8.78
C TYR A 90 11.14 10.45 9.05
N ALA A 91 12.35 10.05 9.43
CA ALA A 91 12.60 8.69 9.89
C ALA A 91 11.83 8.41 11.19
N GLN A 92 11.56 7.14 11.47
CA GLN A 92 11.06 6.71 12.77
C GLN A 92 12.00 7.15 13.90
N GLN A 93 11.43 7.73 14.97
CA GLN A 93 12.14 8.25 16.13
C GLN A 93 11.59 7.72 17.46
N ASP A 94 10.52 6.92 17.42
CA ASP A 94 9.94 6.33 18.63
C ASP A 94 10.81 5.19 19.15
N ASP A 95 11.45 5.40 20.30
CA ASP A 95 12.38 4.45 20.92
C ASP A 95 11.72 3.11 21.27
N GLU A 96 10.42 3.10 21.60
CA GLU A 96 9.68 1.87 21.91
C GLU A 96 9.50 1.01 20.65
N ILE A 97 9.06 1.63 19.55
CA ILE A 97 8.89 0.94 18.26
C ILE A 97 10.24 0.44 17.73
N LEU A 98 11.30 1.24 17.88
CA LEU A 98 12.65 0.86 17.46
C LEU A 98 13.19 -0.32 18.28
N ALA A 99 12.91 -0.36 19.58
CA ALA A 99 13.29 -1.46 20.47
C ALA A 99 12.53 -2.75 20.12
N GLU A 100 11.22 -2.67 19.88
CA GLU A 100 10.41 -3.82 19.47
C GLU A 100 10.90 -4.41 18.14
N TYR A 101 11.19 -3.54 17.15
CA TYR A 101 11.75 -3.98 15.86
C TYR A 101 13.10 -4.71 16.04
N GLU A 102 13.99 -4.20 16.90
CA GLU A 102 15.27 -4.85 17.21
C GLU A 102 15.10 -6.19 17.94
N GLU A 103 14.10 -6.31 18.82
CA GLU A 103 13.81 -7.57 19.50
C GLU A 103 13.35 -8.64 18.51
N VAL A 104 12.39 -8.31 17.63
CA VAL A 104 11.91 -9.22 16.58
C VAL A 104 13.05 -9.63 15.64
N GLU A 105 13.91 -8.68 15.26
CA GLU A 105 15.09 -8.95 14.44
C GLU A 105 16.06 -9.92 15.13
N LYS A 106 16.31 -9.77 16.44
CA LYS A 106 17.15 -10.71 17.21
C LYS A 106 16.55 -12.11 17.27
N ILE A 107 15.23 -12.24 17.44
CA ILE A 107 14.54 -13.54 17.45
C ILE A 107 14.71 -14.21 16.08
N TYR A 108 14.49 -13.48 15.00
CA TYR A 108 14.64 -14.01 13.64
C TYR A 108 16.07 -14.51 13.36
N GLN A 109 17.11 -13.76 13.77
CA GLN A 109 18.51 -14.16 13.58
C GLN A 109 18.95 -15.33 14.46
N ARG A 110 18.28 -15.58 15.60
CA ARG A 110 18.59 -16.71 16.48
C ARG A 110 18.08 -18.03 15.92
N ASP A 111 16.97 -17.99 15.17
CA ASP A 111 16.26 -19.18 14.70
C ASP A 111 16.74 -19.67 13.31
N ILE A 112 17.76 -19.03 12.73
CA ILE A 112 18.44 -19.40 11.47
C ILE A 112 19.82 -19.99 11.78
#